data_AF-A0A3L7P9P1-F1
#
_entry.id   AF-A0A3L7P9P1-F1
#
_cell.length_a   1.000
_cell.length_b   1.000
_cell.length_c   1.000
_cell.angle_alpha   90.00
_cell.angle_beta   90.00
_cell.angle_gamma   90.00
#
_symmetry.space_group_name_H-M   'P 1'
#
loop_
_entity.id
_entity.type
_entity.pdbx_description
1 polymer ?
#
loop_
_entity_poly.entity_id
_entity_poly.type
_entity_poly.pdbx_seq_one_letter_code
_entity_poly.pdbx_strand_id
1 'polypeptide(L)'
;MKRIFLTLAVLANITMLIALILGVQIGDPMQNGGRDPAVNSRIGTHILIGLGALTSTTMVHALIFTYFMGTGRWLEETSTAYALPDIWYQRNQKIKYGILPGIMISFLMILGTGCLGAVADPATAVSLEATVGISDSTLHFAMAVLTWIVTMMINFTQYIAIARNSAVVEGVLAEVRRIRLERGLPVD
;
A
#
# COMPACT_ATOMS: atom_id res chain seq x y z
N MET A 1 -1.48 2.33 -16.22
CA MET A 1 -1.43 1.97 -14.78
C MET A 1 -0.02 1.62 -14.27
N LYS A 2 0.70 0.67 -14.90
CA LYS A 2 2.01 0.17 -14.44
C LYS A 2 3.06 1.24 -14.07
N ARG A 3 3.26 2.25 -14.93
CA ARG A 3 4.20 3.37 -14.67
C ARG A 3 3.77 4.26 -13.49
N ILE A 4 2.48 4.60 -13.44
CA ILE A 4 1.90 5.42 -12.36
C ILE A 4 2.08 4.70 -11.02
N PHE A 5 1.69 3.42 -10.96
CA PHE A 5 1.87 2.61 -9.75
C PHE A 5 3.32 2.55 -9.31
N LEU A 6 4.26 2.23 -10.21
CA LEU A 6 5.67 2.13 -9.85
C LEU A 6 6.20 3.45 -9.27
N THR A 7 5.85 4.58 -9.88
CA THR A 7 6.28 5.90 -9.41
C THR A 7 5.75 6.16 -8.00
N LEU A 8 4.45 5.95 -7.77
CA LEU A 8 3.84 6.17 -6.46
C LEU A 8 4.37 5.20 -5.39
N ALA A 9 4.55 3.92 -5.74
CA ALA A 9 5.11 2.92 -4.82
C ALA A 9 6.55 3.25 -4.43
N VAL A 10 7.40 3.68 -5.37
CA VAL A 10 8.76 4.12 -5.07
C VAL A 10 8.75 5.34 -4.15
N LEU A 11 7.95 6.36 -4.46
CA LEU A 11 7.85 7.56 -3.62
C LEU A 11 7.34 7.24 -2.20
N ALA A 12 6.34 6.37 -2.07
CA ALA A 12 5.83 5.93 -0.77
C ALA A 12 6.90 5.17 0.03
N ASN A 13 7.63 4.24 -0.60
CA ASN A 13 8.69 3.48 0.08
C ASN A 13 9.90 4.36 0.46
N ILE A 14 10.25 5.35 -0.36
CA ILE A 14 11.28 6.35 0.01
C ILE A 14 10.81 7.15 1.21
N THR A 15 9.56 7.61 1.23
CA THR A 15 9.00 8.36 2.37
C THR A 15 8.98 7.52 3.65
N MET A 16 8.63 6.23 3.56
CA MET A 16 8.72 5.27 4.67
C MET A 16 10.16 5.11 5.17
N LEU A 17 11.14 4.99 4.27
CA LEU A 17 12.55 4.89 4.63
C LEU A 17 13.05 6.17 5.32
N ILE A 18 12.64 7.34 4.83
CA ILE A 18 12.96 8.63 5.48
C ILE A 18 12.36 8.66 6.89
N ALA A 19 11.08 8.27 7.06
CA ALA A 19 10.45 8.21 8.37
C ALA A 19 11.19 7.28 9.34
N LEU A 20 11.63 6.11 8.88
CA LEU A 20 12.45 5.17 9.66
C LEU A 20 13.78 5.80 10.10
N ILE A 21 14.50 6.44 9.17
CA ILE A 21 15.78 7.11 9.47
C ILE A 21 15.56 8.22 10.51
N LEU A 22 14.51 9.04 10.34
CA LEU A 22 14.17 10.09 11.30
C LEU A 22 13.85 9.51 12.68
N GLY A 23 13.16 8.37 12.75
CA GLY A 23 12.85 7.69 14.01
C GLY A 23 14.10 7.27 14.77
N VAL A 24 15.08 6.69 14.07
CA VAL A 24 16.39 6.33 14.65
C VAL A 24 17.16 7.57 15.14
N GLN A 25 17.00 8.71 14.48
CA GLN A 25 17.69 9.96 14.83
C GLN A 25 17.10 10.72 16.02
N ILE A 26 15.95 10.30 16.56
CA ILE A 26 15.32 10.94 17.72
C ILE A 26 16.27 10.94 18.93
N GLY A 27 16.95 9.82 19.18
CA GLY A 27 17.78 9.63 20.39
C GLY A 27 16.95 9.22 21.59
N ASP A 28 17.39 9.58 22.80
CA ASP A 28 16.65 9.31 24.05
C ASP A 28 15.51 10.33 24.23
N PRO A 29 14.23 9.90 24.12
CA PRO A 29 13.10 10.80 24.28
C PRO A 29 12.97 11.36 25.71
N MET A 30 13.59 10.72 26.69
CA MET A 30 13.58 11.15 28.09
C MET A 30 14.77 12.04 28.46
N GLN A 31 15.63 12.40 27.48
CA GLN A 31 16.71 13.35 27.70
C GLN A 31 16.18 14.65 28.34
N ASN A 32 16.86 15.11 29.40
CA ASN A 32 16.44 16.27 30.20
C ASN A 32 15.00 16.13 30.76
N GLY A 33 14.57 14.92 31.08
CA GLY A 33 13.22 14.63 31.56
C GLY A 33 12.13 14.92 30.53
N GLY A 34 12.43 14.68 29.24
CA GLY A 34 11.52 14.93 28.11
C GLY A 34 11.40 16.41 27.71
N ARG A 35 12.27 17.28 28.23
CA ARG A 35 12.23 18.73 27.99
C ARG A 35 13.30 19.23 27.02
N ASP A 36 14.08 18.33 26.43
CA ASP A 36 15.11 18.71 25.45
C ASP A 36 14.45 19.25 24.16
N PRO A 37 14.67 20.54 23.80
CA PRO A 37 14.01 21.13 22.63
C PRO A 37 14.43 20.48 21.30
N ALA A 38 15.67 20.01 21.20
CA ALA A 38 16.18 19.41 19.98
C ALA A 38 15.58 18.02 19.75
N VAL A 39 15.47 17.21 20.81
CA VAL A 39 14.80 15.89 20.76
C VAL A 39 13.33 16.06 20.42
N ASN A 40 12.62 16.97 21.08
CA ASN A 40 11.19 17.22 20.83
C ASN A 40 10.93 17.71 19.39
N SER A 41 11.82 18.53 18.82
CA SER A 41 11.73 18.93 17.41
C SER A 41 11.89 17.76 16.44
N ARG A 42 12.79 16.82 16.73
CA ARG A 42 12.97 15.59 15.93
C ARG A 42 11.77 14.67 16.03
N ILE A 43 11.21 14.49 17.23
CA ILE A 43 9.96 13.73 17.44
C ILE A 43 8.84 14.32 16.59
N GLY A 44 8.60 15.63 16.69
CA GLY A 44 7.55 16.30 15.90
C GLY A 44 7.76 16.13 14.38
N THR A 45 8.99 16.25 13.91
CA THR A 45 9.34 16.03 12.49
C THR A 45 9.09 14.57 12.08
N HIS A 46 9.51 13.61 12.89
CA HIS A 46 9.28 12.19 12.65
C HIS A 46 7.79 11.85 12.61
N ILE A 47 6.97 12.39 13.53
CA ILE A 47 5.51 12.19 13.54
C ILE A 47 4.90 12.71 12.24
N LEU A 48 5.21 13.95 11.83
CA LEU A 48 4.64 14.54 10.62
C LEU A 48 5.02 13.76 9.35
N ILE A 49 6.30 13.43 9.20
CA ILE A 49 6.79 12.65 8.04
C ILE A 49 6.27 11.21 8.09
N GLY A 50 6.19 10.61 9.28
CA GLY A 50 5.64 9.29 9.52
C GLY A 50 4.16 9.20 9.14
N LEU A 51 3.34 10.17 9.57
CA LEU A 51 1.94 10.26 9.15
C LEU A 51 1.83 10.40 7.62
N GLY A 52 2.63 11.27 7.01
CA GLY A 52 2.70 11.38 5.54
C GLY A 52 3.10 10.07 4.86
N ALA A 53 4.05 9.32 5.42
CA ALA A 53 4.48 8.02 4.91
C ALA A 53 3.38 6.96 5.01
N LEU A 54 2.70 6.85 6.16
CA LEU A 54 1.60 5.91 6.37
C LEU A 54 0.40 6.24 5.47
N THR A 55 0.03 7.52 5.35
CA THR A 55 -1.05 7.96 4.45
C THR A 55 -0.73 7.71 2.98
N SER A 56 0.46 8.08 2.51
CA SER A 56 0.87 7.86 1.12
C SER A 56 0.92 6.37 0.76
N THR A 57 1.45 5.54 1.66
CA THR A 57 1.50 4.08 1.49
C THR A 57 0.08 3.50 1.45
N THR A 58 -0.80 3.91 2.37
CA THR A 58 -2.21 3.51 2.37
C THR A 58 -2.88 3.89 1.04
N MET A 59 -2.65 5.11 0.55
CA MET A 59 -3.19 5.58 -0.72
C MET A 59 -2.72 4.69 -1.90
N VAL A 60 -1.45 4.27 -1.95
CA VAL A 60 -0.95 3.36 -2.99
C VAL A 60 -1.72 2.05 -3.00
N HIS A 61 -1.92 1.42 -1.84
CA HIS A 61 -2.70 0.17 -1.76
C HIS A 61 -4.18 0.39 -2.09
N ALA A 62 -4.78 1.51 -1.67
CA ALA A 62 -6.16 1.87 -2.01
C ALA A 62 -6.36 2.10 -3.51
N LEU A 63 -5.40 2.74 -4.20
CA LEU A 63 -5.42 2.92 -5.65
C LEU A 63 -5.38 1.58 -6.39
N ILE A 64 -4.60 0.62 -5.90
CA ILE A 64 -4.57 -0.73 -6.49
C ILE A 64 -5.86 -1.49 -6.22
N PHE A 65 -6.40 -1.39 -5.01
CA PHE A 65 -7.70 -1.96 -4.69
C PHE A 65 -8.78 -1.47 -5.66
N THR A 66 -8.90 -0.15 -5.84
CA THR A 66 -9.90 0.44 -6.73
C THR A 66 -9.65 0.12 -8.20
N TYR A 67 -8.39 0.09 -8.65
CA TYR A 67 -8.04 -0.35 -10.01
C TYR A 67 -8.52 -1.77 -10.31
N PHE A 68 -8.30 -2.73 -9.40
CA PHE A 68 -8.73 -4.11 -9.61
C PHE A 68 -10.25 -4.30 -9.46
N MET A 69 -10.90 -3.52 -8.60
CA MET A 69 -12.37 -3.49 -8.52
C MET A 69 -12.99 -2.94 -9.81
N GLY A 70 -12.47 -1.81 -10.31
CA GLY A 70 -12.97 -1.17 -11.53
C GLY A 70 -12.72 -2.02 -12.79
N THR A 71 -11.50 -2.52 -12.97
CA THR A 71 -11.18 -3.37 -14.14
C THR A 71 -11.90 -4.70 -14.12
N GLY A 72 -12.15 -5.29 -12.95
CA GLY A 72 -12.92 -6.53 -12.84
C GLY A 72 -14.38 -6.34 -13.28
N ARG A 73 -15.04 -5.28 -12.80
CA ARG A 73 -16.41 -4.95 -13.20
C ARG A 73 -16.49 -4.61 -14.70
N TRP A 74 -15.55 -3.81 -15.19
CA TRP A 74 -15.49 -3.49 -16.62
C TRP A 74 -15.33 -4.74 -17.49
N LEU A 75 -14.50 -5.70 -17.06
CA LEU A 75 -14.32 -6.97 -17.78
C LEU A 75 -15.59 -7.82 -17.78
N GLU A 76 -16.31 -7.88 -16.66
CA GLU A 76 -17.58 -8.60 -16.55
C GLU A 76 -18.65 -8.02 -17.50
N GLU A 77 -18.84 -6.70 -17.44
CA GLU A 77 -19.81 -5.99 -18.29
C GLU A 77 -19.44 -6.09 -19.78
N THR A 78 -18.17 -5.92 -20.12
CA THR A 78 -17.69 -6.02 -21.51
C THR A 78 -17.81 -7.45 -22.03
N SER A 79 -17.46 -8.45 -21.23
CA SER A 79 -17.57 -9.85 -21.63
C SER A 79 -19.03 -10.24 -21.87
N THR A 80 -19.94 -9.76 -21.03
CA THR A 80 -21.39 -9.96 -21.19
C THR A 80 -21.89 -9.28 -22.47
N ALA A 81 -21.54 -8.01 -22.70
CA ALA A 81 -22.03 -7.24 -23.84
C ALA A 81 -21.58 -7.80 -25.20
N TYR A 82 -20.38 -8.38 -25.27
CA TYR A 82 -19.81 -8.96 -26.49
C TYR A 82 -19.89 -10.49 -26.54
N ALA A 83 -20.52 -11.13 -25.56
CA ALA A 83 -20.57 -12.59 -25.41
C ALA A 83 -19.17 -13.24 -25.51
N LEU A 84 -18.18 -12.64 -24.84
CA LEU A 84 -16.81 -13.13 -24.82
C LEU A 84 -16.70 -14.41 -23.99
N PRO A 85 -15.71 -15.28 -24.26
CA PRO A 85 -15.47 -16.46 -23.45
C PRO A 85 -15.12 -16.11 -21.99
N ASP A 86 -15.66 -16.88 -21.04
CA ASP A 86 -15.47 -16.69 -19.58
C ASP A 86 -14.00 -16.69 -19.12
N ILE A 87 -13.08 -17.20 -19.95
CA ILE A 87 -11.66 -17.28 -19.63
C ILE A 87 -11.05 -15.92 -19.27
N TRP A 88 -11.53 -14.83 -19.87
CA TRP A 88 -11.05 -13.48 -19.58
C TRP A 88 -11.44 -13.03 -18.18
N TYR A 89 -12.71 -13.21 -17.83
CA TYR A 89 -13.26 -12.89 -16.52
C TYR A 89 -12.62 -13.75 -15.41
N GLN A 90 -12.52 -15.06 -15.63
CA GLN A 90 -11.88 -15.98 -14.67
C GLN A 90 -10.42 -15.64 -14.41
N ARG A 91 -9.65 -15.28 -15.45
CA ARG A 91 -8.25 -14.86 -15.31
C ARG A 91 -8.14 -13.58 -14.49
N ASN A 92 -8.97 -12.58 -14.74
CA ASN A 92 -8.98 -11.36 -13.94
C ASN A 92 -9.35 -11.63 -12.48
N GLN A 93 -10.40 -12.42 -12.23
CA GLN A 93 -10.83 -12.73 -10.86
C GLN A 93 -9.72 -13.42 -10.06
N LYS A 94 -9.00 -14.37 -10.68
CA LYS A 94 -7.84 -15.01 -10.05
C LYS A 94 -6.75 -14.01 -9.66
N ILE A 95 -6.48 -13.02 -10.51
CA ILE A 95 -5.48 -11.98 -10.21
C ILE A 95 -5.98 -11.07 -9.09
N LYS A 96 -7.22 -10.58 -9.20
CA LYS A 96 -7.86 -9.71 -8.21
C LYS A 96 -7.86 -10.35 -6.83
N TYR A 97 -8.44 -11.54 -6.67
CA TYR A 97 -8.50 -12.22 -5.38
C TYR A 97 -7.12 -12.66 -4.88
N GLY A 98 -6.15 -12.86 -5.77
CA GLY A 98 -4.77 -13.15 -5.38
C GLY A 98 -4.06 -11.99 -4.68
N ILE A 99 -4.42 -10.73 -4.95
CA ILE A 99 -3.76 -9.56 -4.36
C ILE A 99 -4.49 -8.96 -3.15
N LEU A 100 -5.80 -9.21 -3.01
CA LEU A 100 -6.62 -8.61 -1.94
C LEU A 100 -6.11 -8.92 -0.52
N PRO A 101 -5.68 -10.16 -0.21
CA PRO A 101 -5.11 -10.45 1.11
C PRO A 101 -3.87 -9.61 1.41
N GLY A 102 -3.00 -9.41 0.42
CA GLY A 102 -1.83 -8.54 0.56
C GLY A 102 -2.22 -7.10 0.90
N ILE A 103 -3.19 -6.54 0.18
CA ILE A 103 -3.71 -5.18 0.47
C ILE A 103 -4.23 -5.08 1.91
N MET A 104 -5.00 -6.06 2.38
CA MET A 104 -5.53 -6.08 3.74
C MET A 104 -4.44 -6.18 4.80
N ILE A 105 -3.45 -7.07 4.60
CA ILE A 105 -2.31 -7.18 5.49
C ILE A 105 -1.57 -5.84 5.57
N SER A 106 -1.27 -5.21 4.44
CA SER A 106 -0.63 -3.88 4.41
C SER A 106 -1.40 -2.84 5.21
N PHE A 107 -2.73 -2.74 5.05
CA PHE A 107 -3.53 -1.79 5.81
C PHE A 107 -3.49 -2.04 7.33
N LEU A 108 -3.62 -3.29 7.76
CA LEU A 108 -3.56 -3.64 9.18
C LEU A 108 -2.18 -3.33 9.76
N MET A 109 -1.12 -3.59 9.00
CA MET A 109 0.25 -3.31 9.44
C MET A 109 0.56 -1.81 9.53
N ILE A 110 0.10 -1.03 8.55
CA ILE A 110 0.22 0.43 8.54
C ILE A 110 -0.53 1.02 9.74
N LEU A 111 -1.77 0.58 9.97
CA LEU A 111 -2.56 0.99 11.13
C LEU A 111 -1.86 0.63 12.45
N GLY A 112 -1.42 -0.64 12.58
CA GLY A 112 -0.70 -1.10 13.76
C GLY A 112 0.58 -0.32 14.03
N THR A 113 1.33 0.03 12.98
CA THR A 113 2.53 0.87 13.09
C THR A 113 2.21 2.26 13.63
N GLY A 114 1.15 2.89 13.11
CA GLY A 114 0.68 4.19 13.59
C GLY A 114 0.22 4.13 15.05
N CYS A 115 -0.56 3.11 15.43
CA CYS A 115 -0.99 2.89 16.81
C CYS A 115 0.20 2.72 17.76
N LEU A 116 1.19 1.89 17.39
CA LEU A 116 2.39 1.70 18.19
C LEU A 116 3.25 2.97 18.23
N GLY A 117 3.24 3.79 17.18
CA GLY A 117 3.88 5.11 17.19
C GLY A 117 3.25 6.04 18.23
N ALA A 118 1.93 6.03 18.36
CA ALA A 118 1.22 6.78 19.40
C ALA A 118 1.48 6.25 20.82
N VAL A 119 1.73 4.95 20.97
CA VAL A 119 2.15 4.34 22.25
C VAL A 119 3.63 4.67 22.56
N ALA A 120 4.48 4.79 21.55
CA ALA A 120 5.87 5.17 21.73
C ALA A 120 6.09 6.68 21.93
N ASP A 121 5.05 7.51 21.79
CA ASP A 121 5.13 8.95 22.02
C ASP A 121 5.38 9.24 23.51
N PRO A 122 6.44 9.95 23.90
CA PRO A 122 6.73 10.27 25.31
C PRO A 122 5.62 11.05 26.02
N ALA A 123 4.75 11.72 25.27
CA ALA A 123 3.60 12.43 25.82
C ALA A 123 2.41 11.50 26.16
N THR A 124 2.46 10.22 25.78
CA THR A 124 1.40 9.27 26.05
C THR A 124 1.39 8.82 27.52
N ALA A 125 0.21 8.54 28.05
CA ALA A 125 0.04 7.92 29.37
C ALA A 125 -0.06 6.38 29.29
N VAL A 126 -0.07 5.82 28.08
CA VAL A 126 -0.27 4.38 27.83
C VAL A 126 1.07 3.73 27.50
N SER A 127 1.41 2.65 28.20
CA SER A 127 2.58 1.82 27.88
C SER A 127 2.18 0.36 27.76
N LEU A 128 2.77 -0.34 26.79
CA LEU A 128 2.63 -1.78 26.61
C LEU A 128 3.81 -2.55 27.22
N GLU A 129 4.84 -1.86 27.71
CA GLU A 129 6.07 -2.46 28.21
C GLU A 129 5.82 -3.48 29.32
N ALA A 130 4.95 -3.17 30.28
CA ALA A 130 4.61 -4.09 31.37
C ALA A 130 3.91 -5.38 30.88
N THR A 131 3.22 -5.32 29.73
CA THR A 131 2.50 -6.46 29.16
C THR A 131 3.38 -7.29 28.22
N VAL A 132 4.21 -6.61 27.41
CA VAL A 132 4.99 -7.23 26.32
C VAL A 132 6.44 -7.53 26.74
N GLY A 133 6.94 -6.87 27.79
CA GLY A 133 8.31 -7.02 28.30
C GLY A 133 9.37 -6.35 27.41
N ILE A 134 8.97 -5.45 26.51
CA ILE A 134 9.83 -4.73 25.58
C ILE A 134 9.41 -3.26 25.60
N SER A 135 10.37 -2.33 25.58
CA SER A 135 10.09 -0.89 25.53
C SER A 135 9.21 -0.51 24.34
N ASP A 136 8.30 0.43 24.53
CA ASP A 136 7.35 0.87 23.50
C ASP A 136 8.04 1.39 22.22
N SER A 137 9.20 2.06 22.35
CA SER A 137 10.01 2.54 21.23
C SER A 137 10.58 1.40 20.38
N THR A 138 11.12 0.35 21.02
CA THR A 138 11.59 -0.86 20.34
C THR A 138 10.44 -1.60 19.64
N LEU A 139 9.27 -1.68 20.28
CA LEU A 139 8.09 -2.30 19.70
C LEU A 139 7.60 -1.54 18.45
N HIS A 140 7.51 -0.21 18.53
CA HIS A 140 7.17 0.64 17.39
C HIS A 140 8.20 0.50 16.27
N PHE A 141 9.49 0.55 16.57
CA PHE A 141 10.56 0.41 15.58
C PHE A 141 10.50 -0.96 14.86
N ALA A 142 10.35 -2.06 15.61
CA ALA A 142 10.24 -3.39 15.04
C ALA A 142 9.02 -3.50 14.11
N MET A 143 7.87 -2.97 14.52
CA MET A 143 6.68 -2.94 13.67
C MET A 143 6.89 -2.07 12.42
N ALA A 144 7.53 -0.91 12.55
CA ALA A 144 7.77 -0.01 11.42
C ALA A 144 8.67 -0.66 10.36
N VAL A 145 9.75 -1.34 10.78
CA VAL A 145 10.62 -2.11 9.88
C VAL A 145 9.86 -3.24 9.20
N LEU A 146 9.09 -4.01 9.97
CA LEU A 146 8.31 -5.12 9.42
C LEU A 146 7.27 -4.63 8.41
N THR A 147 6.54 -3.57 8.75
CA THR A 147 5.55 -2.94 7.86
C THR A 147 6.18 -2.46 6.57
N TRP A 148 7.35 -1.82 6.63
CA TRP A 148 8.06 -1.37 5.44
C TRP A 148 8.47 -2.53 4.53
N ILE A 149 9.09 -3.58 5.09
CA ILE A 149 9.50 -4.77 4.32
C ILE A 149 8.29 -5.47 3.69
N VAL A 150 7.23 -5.70 4.47
CA VAL A 150 6.00 -6.36 3.99
C VAL A 150 5.32 -5.54 2.91
N THR A 151 5.21 -4.23 3.10
CA THR A 151 4.67 -3.30 2.10
C THR A 151 5.48 -3.35 0.81
N MET A 152 6.81 -3.31 0.89
CA MET A 152 7.68 -3.40 -0.28
C MET A 152 7.49 -4.72 -1.05
N MET A 153 7.41 -5.85 -0.35
CA MET A 153 7.11 -7.16 -0.96
C MET A 153 5.73 -7.16 -1.64
N ILE A 154 4.72 -6.61 -0.99
CA ILE A 154 3.36 -6.53 -1.54
C ILE A 154 3.30 -5.58 -2.73
N ASN A 155 4.02 -4.46 -2.72
CA ASN A 155 4.10 -3.59 -3.89
C ASN A 155 4.74 -4.31 -5.09
N PHE A 156 5.73 -5.18 -4.86
CA PHE A 156 6.31 -6.00 -5.91
C PHE A 156 5.29 -7.01 -6.49
N THR A 157 4.52 -7.70 -5.65
CA THR A 157 3.49 -8.62 -6.15
C THR A 157 2.35 -7.88 -6.88
N GLN A 158 1.97 -6.69 -6.41
CA GLN A 158 1.02 -5.81 -7.08
C GLN A 158 1.53 -5.34 -8.44
N TYR A 159 2.83 -4.99 -8.57
CA TYR A 159 3.43 -4.63 -9.85
C TYR A 159 3.27 -5.74 -10.90
N ILE A 160 3.56 -6.98 -10.50
CA ILE A 160 3.40 -8.17 -11.36
C ILE A 160 1.93 -8.38 -11.70
N ALA A 161 1.03 -8.26 -10.71
CA ALA A 161 -0.41 -8.42 -10.93
C ALA A 161 -0.96 -7.39 -11.93
N ILE A 162 -0.53 -6.12 -11.84
CA ILE A 162 -0.92 -5.07 -12.79
C ILE A 162 -0.47 -5.42 -14.20
N ALA A 163 0.76 -5.93 -14.37
CA ALA A 163 1.24 -6.36 -15.69
C ALA A 163 0.40 -7.51 -16.26
N ARG A 164 0.08 -8.52 -15.43
CA ARG A 164 -0.78 -9.66 -15.84
C ARG A 164 -2.20 -9.21 -16.19
N ASN A 165 -2.76 -8.29 -15.40
CA ASN A 165 -4.09 -7.75 -15.66
C ASN A 165 -4.13 -6.89 -16.93
N SER A 166 -3.07 -6.12 -17.20
CA SER A 166 -2.95 -5.33 -18.42
C SER A 166 -3.00 -6.22 -19.67
N ALA A 167 -2.32 -7.37 -19.64
CA ALA A 167 -2.39 -8.35 -20.74
C ALA A 167 -3.80 -8.94 -20.93
N VAL A 168 -4.56 -9.15 -19.84
CA VAL A 168 -5.97 -9.59 -19.93
C VAL A 168 -6.84 -8.51 -20.57
N VAL A 169 -6.68 -7.25 -20.14
CA VAL A 169 -7.41 -6.10 -20.69
C VAL A 169 -7.10 -5.91 -22.18
N GLU A 170 -5.82 -5.97 -22.56
CA GLU A 170 -5.38 -5.87 -23.96
C GLU A 170 -5.97 -7.00 -24.83
N GLY A 171 -6.00 -8.23 -24.30
CA GLY A 171 -6.63 -9.36 -24.98
C GLY A 171 -8.13 -9.17 -25.22
N VAL A 172 -8.85 -8.64 -24.22
CA VAL A 172 -10.27 -8.32 -24.37
C VAL A 172 -10.50 -7.19 -25.36
N LEU A 173 -9.71 -6.12 -25.31
CA LEU A 173 -9.81 -5.02 -26.27
C LEU A 173 -9.56 -5.49 -27.71
N ALA A 174 -8.58 -6.38 -27.92
CA ALA A 174 -8.31 -6.97 -29.23
C ALA A 174 -9.49 -7.80 -29.74
N GLU A 175 -10.12 -8.59 -28.87
CA GLU A 175 -11.27 -9.43 -29.24
C GLU A 175 -12.53 -8.60 -29.51
N VAL A 176 -12.79 -7.58 -28.68
CA VAL A 176 -13.86 -6.60 -28.93
C VAL A 176 -13.64 -5.91 -30.28
N ARG A 177 -12.40 -5.49 -30.59
CA ARG A 177 -12.06 -4.89 -31.88
C ARG A 177 -12.33 -5.83 -33.05
N ARG A 178 -11.98 -7.12 -32.93
CA ARG A 178 -12.28 -8.15 -33.95
C ARG A 178 -13.78 -8.26 -34.20
N ILE A 179 -14.58 -8.39 -33.14
CA ILE A 179 -16.05 -8.51 -33.24
C ILE A 179 -16.67 -7.25 -33.85
N ARG A 180 -16.16 -6.06 -33.49
CA ARG A 180 -16.65 -4.79 -34.06
C ARG A 180 -16.37 -4.71 -35.56
N LEU A 181 -15.17 -5.07 -36.02
CA LEU A 181 -14.84 -5.14 -37.44
C LEU A 181 -15.75 -6.13 -38.20
N GLU A 182 -15.98 -7.31 -37.66
CA GLU A 182 -16.86 -8.33 -38.27
C GLU A 182 -18.31 -7.86 -38.41
N ARG A 183 -18.75 -6.98 -37.50
CA ARG A 183 -20.09 -6.39 -37.51
C ARG A 183 -20.17 -5.06 -38.26
N GLY A 184 -19.09 -4.60 -38.89
CA GLY A 184 -19.04 -3.30 -39.57
C GLY A 184 -19.19 -2.09 -38.62
N LEU A 185 -18.86 -2.26 -37.34
CA LEU A 185 -18.90 -1.20 -36.33
C LEU A 185 -17.58 -0.40 -36.31
N PRO A 186 -17.61 0.92 -35.99
CA PRO A 186 -16.40 1.74 -35.87
C PRO A 186 -15.43 1.20 -34.79
N VAL A 187 -14.12 1.37 -34.97
CA VAL A 187 -13.07 0.82 -34.06
C VAL A 187 -12.03 1.86 -33.61
N ASP A 188 -12.41 3.13 -33.70
CA ASP A 188 -11.60 4.31 -33.40
C ASP A 188 -11.25 4.42 -31.90
#